data_AF-A0A943DIT3-F1
#
_entry.id   AF-A0A943DIT3-F1
#
_cell.length_a   1.000
_cell.length_b   1.000
_cell.length_c   1.000
_cell.angle_alpha   90.00
_cell.angle_beta   90.00
_cell.angle_gamma   90.00
#
_symmetry.space_group_name_H-M   'P 1'
#
loop_
_entity.id
_entity.type
_entity.pdbx_description
1 polymer ?
#
loop_
_entity_poly.entity_id
_entity_poly.type
_entity_poly.pdbx_seq_one_letter_code
_entity_poly.pdbx_strand_id
1 'polypeptide(L)'
;MKTIQDVIDKRNELFEKIMDNASFMMIYNGDLAGEEDEEELLRKMQKLDDAIYDFQHDDCGCGERMRLEVLKTLVRDIEKYV
;
A
#
# COMPACT_ATOMS: atom_id res chain seq x y z
N MET A 1 3.54 -14.19 -0.80
CA MET A 1 3.49 -13.25 -1.95
C MET A 1 4.33 -13.76 -3.10
N LYS A 2 3.72 -14.49 -4.03
CA LYS A 2 4.28 -15.03 -5.27
C LYS A 2 3.69 -14.35 -6.51
N THR A 3 2.48 -13.83 -6.42
CA THR A 3 1.74 -13.20 -7.53
C THR A 3 1.37 -11.76 -7.19
N ILE A 4 0.90 -11.01 -8.18
CA ILE A 4 0.28 -9.70 -7.96
C ILE A 4 -1.01 -9.81 -7.12
N GLN A 5 -1.77 -10.90 -7.27
CA GLN A 5 -2.97 -11.13 -6.47
C GLN A 5 -2.62 -11.24 -4.98
N ASP A 6 -1.55 -11.96 -4.63
CA ASP A 6 -1.09 -12.04 -3.23
C ASP A 6 -0.72 -10.66 -2.65
N VAL A 7 -0.23 -9.72 -3.48
CA VAL A 7 0.09 -8.35 -3.07
C VAL A 7 -1.19 -7.57 -2.82
N ILE A 8 -2.16 -7.67 -3.74
CA ILE A 8 -3.47 -7.01 -3.62
C ILE A 8 -4.22 -7.49 -2.38
N ASP A 9 -4.27 -8.80 -2.16
CA ASP A 9 -4.91 -9.40 -0.99
C ASP A 9 -4.26 -8.89 0.30
N LYS A 10 -2.92 -8.82 0.32
CA LYS A 10 -2.19 -8.33 1.49
C LYS A 10 -2.38 -6.82 1.70
N ARG A 11 -2.43 -6.03 0.64
CA ARG A 11 -2.76 -4.59 0.70
C ARG A 11 -4.14 -4.41 1.33
N ASN A 12 -5.14 -5.17 0.90
CA ASN A 12 -6.50 -5.08 1.44
C ASN A 12 -6.54 -5.45 2.93
N GLU A 13 -5.85 -6.54 3.33
CA GLU A 13 -5.73 -6.92 4.74
C GLU A 13 -5.11 -5.80 5.60
N LEU A 14 -4.04 -5.16 5.11
CA LEU A 14 -3.40 -4.05 5.80
C LEU A 14 -4.31 -2.84 5.88
N PHE A 15 -4.98 -2.49 4.78
CA PHE A 15 -5.93 -1.39 4.74
C PHE A 15 -7.05 -1.58 5.76
N GLU A 16 -7.66 -2.76 5.82
CA GLU A 16 -8.71 -3.06 6.80
C GLU A 16 -8.21 -2.84 8.25
N LYS A 17 -7.03 -3.38 8.60
CA LYS A 17 -6.44 -3.19 9.93
C LYS A 17 -6.12 -1.74 10.26
N ILE A 18 -5.62 -1.00 9.27
CA ILE A 18 -5.30 0.42 9.43
C ILE A 18 -6.59 1.23 9.64
N MET A 19 -7.67 0.89 8.94
CA MET A 19 -8.97 1.56 9.08
C MET A 19 -9.68 1.26 10.40
N ASP A 20 -9.30 0.20 11.13
CA ASP A 20 -9.74 -0.02 12.50
C ASP A 20 -9.15 1.03 13.49
N ASN A 21 -8.10 1.75 13.08
CA ASN A 21 -7.58 2.90 13.84
C ASN A 21 -8.41 4.16 13.53
N ALA A 22 -9.16 4.63 14.53
CA ALA A 22 -10.04 5.79 14.41
C ALA A 22 -9.30 7.10 14.03
N SER A 23 -8.07 7.29 14.50
CA SER A 23 -7.25 8.47 14.16
C SER A 23 -6.92 8.45 12.66
N PHE A 24 -6.39 7.32 12.19
CA PHE A 24 -6.03 7.14 10.79
C PHE A 24 -7.25 7.25 9.86
N MET A 25 -8.41 6.71 10.25
CA MET A 25 -9.65 6.85 9.46
C MET A 25 -10.02 8.33 9.22
N MET A 26 -9.91 9.18 10.24
CA MET A 26 -10.21 10.61 10.10
C MET A 26 -9.20 11.30 9.17
N ILE A 27 -7.93 10.91 9.22
CA ILE A 27 -6.89 11.44 8.33
C ILE A 27 -7.13 11.00 6.89
N TYR A 28 -7.45 9.73 6.67
CA TYR A 28 -7.76 9.17 5.35
C TYR A 28 -8.95 9.90 4.68
N ASN A 29 -9.98 10.25 5.44
CA ASN A 29 -11.14 11.00 4.96
C ASN A 29 -10.86 12.51 4.76
N GLY A 30 -9.70 13.01 5.19
CA GLY A 30 -9.36 14.43 5.16
C GLY A 30 -10.03 15.25 6.27
N ASP A 31 -10.56 14.59 7.30
CA ASP A 31 -11.22 15.23 8.44
C ASP A 31 -10.20 15.84 9.42
N LEU A 32 -8.97 15.30 9.46
CA LEU A 32 -7.87 15.76 10.31
C LEU A 32 -6.53 15.76 9.56
N ALA A 33 -5.62 16.65 9.97
CA ALA A 33 -4.21 16.53 9.64
C ALA A 33 -3.58 15.45 10.53
N GLY A 34 -2.79 14.56 9.95
CA GLY A 34 -2.16 13.46 10.67
C GLY A 34 -0.88 13.85 11.37
N GLU A 35 -0.44 13.00 12.30
CA GLU A 35 0.94 13.05 12.78
C GLU A 35 1.92 12.55 11.69
N GLU A 36 3.21 12.85 11.84
CA GLU A 36 4.24 12.53 10.82
C GLU A 36 4.20 11.06 10.39
N ASP A 37 4.02 10.13 11.34
CA ASP A 37 3.94 8.69 11.10
C ASP A 37 2.66 8.28 10.34
N GLU A 38 1.52 8.91 10.65
CA GLU A 38 0.23 8.62 9.99
C GLU A 38 0.20 9.19 8.57
N GLU A 39 0.74 10.40 8.37
CA GLU A 39 0.94 10.94 7.03
C GLU A 39 1.91 10.09 6.20
N GLU A 40 2.98 9.58 6.82
CA GLU A 40 3.92 8.68 6.15
C GLU A 40 3.23 7.37 5.74
N LEU A 41 2.45 6.78 6.64
CA LEU A 41 1.68 5.58 6.37
C LEU A 41 0.69 5.80 5.22
N LEU A 42 -0.04 6.93 5.20
CA LEU A 42 -0.94 7.30 4.11
C LEU A 42 -0.20 7.39 2.77
N ARG A 43 0.96 8.07 2.73
CA ARG A 43 1.79 8.19 1.52
C ARG A 43 2.30 6.83 1.05
N LYS A 44 2.68 5.93 1.96
CA LYS A 44 3.11 4.56 1.60
C LYS A 44 1.96 3.74 1.01
N MET A 45 0.76 3.84 1.59
CA MET A 45 -0.43 3.18 1.05
C MET A 45 -0.76 3.66 -0.37
N GLN A 46 -0.78 4.98 -0.60
CA GLN A 46 -1.00 5.55 -1.93
C GLN A 46 0.05 5.07 -2.93
N LYS A 47 1.34 5.08 -2.53
CA LYS A 47 2.42 4.59 -3.38
C LYS A 47 2.28 3.10 -3.74
N LEU A 48 1.78 2.28 -2.81
CA LEU A 48 1.50 0.88 -3.08
C LEU A 48 0.34 0.74 -4.08
N ASP A 49 -0.73 1.52 -3.92
CA ASP A 49 -1.88 1.51 -4.82
C ASP A 49 -1.49 1.92 -6.25
N ASP A 50 -0.72 3.00 -6.40
CA ASP A 50 -0.19 3.46 -7.69
C ASP A 50 0.70 2.39 -8.33
N ALA A 51 1.61 1.79 -7.56
CA ALA A 51 2.49 0.75 -8.06
C ALA A 51 1.73 -0.53 -8.48
N ILE A 52 0.65 -0.89 -7.79
CA ILE A 52 -0.23 -2.01 -8.18
C ILE A 52 -0.93 -1.66 -9.50
N TYR A 53 -1.47 -0.45 -9.61
CA TYR A 53 -2.13 0.02 -10.83
C TYR A 53 -1.18 -0.03 -12.02
N ASP A 54 0.02 0.52 -11.88
CA ASP A 54 1.07 0.50 -12.91
C ASP A 54 1.49 -0.92 -13.28
N PHE A 55 1.55 -1.84 -12.31
CA PHE A 55 1.85 -3.24 -12.57
C PHE A 55 0.77 -3.90 -13.43
N GLN A 56 -0.50 -3.67 -13.12
CA GLN A 56 -1.64 -4.27 -13.82
C GLN A 56 -1.87 -3.71 -15.23
N HIS A 57 -1.42 -2.48 -15.50
CA HIS A 57 -1.59 -1.78 -16.78
C HIS A 57 -0.30 -1.68 -17.60
N ASP A 58 0.77 -2.37 -17.22
CA ASP A 58 1.99 -2.43 -18.05
C ASP A 58 1.83 -3.43 -19.20
N ASP A 59 1.52 -2.89 -20.38
CA ASP A 59 1.39 -3.66 -21.62
C ASP A 59 2.70 -4.33 -22.07
N CYS A 60 3.87 -3.87 -21.60
CA CYS A 60 5.18 -4.41 -21.98
C CYS A 60 5.54 -5.71 -21.25
N GLY A 61 5.04 -5.91 -20.02
CA GLY A 61 5.48 -6.98 -19.11
C GLY A 61 6.95 -6.86 -18.69
N CYS A 62 7.58 -5.72 -18.97
CA CYS A 62 9.02 -5.57 -18.90
C CYS A 62 9.47 -5.42 -17.44
N GLY A 63 10.38 -6.29 -17.01
CA GLY A 63 10.87 -6.30 -15.63
C GLY A 63 9.82 -6.71 -14.58
N GLU A 64 8.79 -7.46 -14.98
CA GLU A 64 7.70 -7.90 -14.11
C GLU A 64 8.19 -8.45 -12.76
N ARG A 65 9.19 -9.33 -12.76
CA ARG A 65 9.77 -9.87 -11.53
C ARG A 65 10.33 -8.79 -10.61
N MET A 66 11.04 -7.80 -11.17
CA MET A 66 11.63 -6.71 -10.39
C MET A 66 10.53 -5.80 -9.83
N ARG A 67 9.52 -5.45 -10.65
CA ARG A 67 8.39 -4.63 -10.22
C ARG A 67 7.57 -5.33 -9.12
N LEU A 68 7.41 -6.65 -9.23
CA LEU A 68 6.78 -7.46 -8.18
C LEU A 68 7.59 -7.47 -6.87
N GLU A 69 8.93 -7.48 -6.92
CA GLU A 69 9.75 -7.34 -5.70
C GLU A 69 9.67 -5.94 -5.07
N VAL A 70 9.53 -4.88 -5.88
CA VAL A 70 9.28 -3.52 -5.38
C VAL A 70 7.96 -3.47 -4.61
N LEU A 71 6.89 -4.04 -5.17
CA LEU A 71 5.59 -4.16 -4.49
C LEU A 71 5.68 -4.89 -3.16
N LYS A 72 6.38 -6.04 -3.11
CA LYS A 72 6.59 -6.79 -1.86
C LYS A 72 7.35 -5.98 -0.82
N THR A 73 8.29 -5.14 -1.25
CA THR A 73 9.06 -4.28 -0.34
C THR A 73 8.17 -3.20 0.26
N LEU A 74 7.33 -2.55 -0.55
CA LEU A 74 6.34 -1.58 -0.08
C LEU A 74 5.38 -2.19 0.95
N VAL A 75 4.85 -3.39 0.67
CA VAL A 75 3.99 -4.12 1.62
C VAL A 75 4.71 -4.34 2.96
N ARG A 76 5.96 -4.81 2.95
CA ARG A 76 6.75 -5.03 4.17
C ARG A 76 7.06 -3.76 4.94
N ASP A 77 7.19 -2.63 4.25
CA ASP A 77 7.41 -1.35 4.90
C ASP A 77 6.14 -0.84 5.57
N ILE A 78 4.97 -1.03 4.95
CA ILE A 78 3.66 -0.71 5.54
C ILE A 78 3.37 -1.62 6.75
N GLU A 79 3.69 -2.91 6.67
CA GLU A 79 3.54 -3.87 7.78
C GLU A 79 4.24 -3.44 9.07
N LYS A 80 5.21 -2.52 9.03
CA LYS A 80 5.90 -2.02 10.23
C LYS A 80 5.07 -1.01 11.03
N TYR A 81 4.00 -0.47 10.43
CA TYR A 81 3.11 0.51 11.05
C TYR A 81 1.80 -0.11 11.56
N VAL A 82 1.56 -1.39 11.28
CA VAL A 82 0.35 -2.14 11.61
C VAL A 82 0.64 -3.18 12.68
#